data_AF-A0A7Z9TGK9-F1
#
_entry.id   AF-A0A7Z9TGK9-F1
#
_cell.length_a   1.000
_cell.length_b   1.000
_cell.length_c   1.000
_cell.angle_alpha   90.00
_cell.angle_beta   90.00
_cell.angle_gamma   90.00
#
_symmetry.space_group_name_H-M   'P 1'
#
loop_
_entity.id
_entity.type
_entity.pdbx_description
1 polymer ?
#
loop_
_entity_poly.entity_id
_entity_poly.type
_entity_poly.pdbx_seq_one_letter_code
_entity_poly.pdbx_strand_id
1 'polypeptide(L)'
;MRPNIASIFFLTFTLFCKSSLLNGQENSFPNPPSQITASDHPWDHGEKIDLNWILSADDQISVKIYSIYKSVDSDPDSFIFIGNVNPGVFSLTVEKLDRKESYFFKVIAVDEQGNASVPIVTLSAISPTREWFDGGRFPLFIITIIFCGSVIYWIYRARSGLPLQIRKIAGLEAVDEAVGRATEMGRSILFIPGIQDMNEIQTIAGLTVLSRVAKIAAEYGAKVEVPTSRSLVMTAARETVQAAFLTAGRPESYNQDLVYYVTDEQFGYVAYVQGMMVREKPAACFYMGAFFAESLILAETGNTIGAIQVAGTAMPAQLPFFVAACDYTLIGEEFFAASAYLSGEPDQLGSLKGQDIGKIIVAAGIIIGVTFLTLGTVAGPETSIGSAFMAAAEYLKSVILT
;
A
#
# COMPACT_ATOMS: atom_id res chain seq x y z
N MET A 1 -62.80 66.36 -70.99
CA MET A 1 -62.15 66.23 -72.31
C MET A 1 -60.82 65.50 -72.13
N ARG A 2 -60.68 64.30 -72.70
CA ARG A 2 -59.42 63.55 -72.87
C ARG A 2 -58.88 63.81 -74.31
N PRO A 3 -57.69 63.37 -74.76
CA PRO A 3 -56.38 63.04 -74.15
C PRO A 3 -55.14 63.58 -74.97
N ASN A 4 -53.91 63.21 -74.58
CA ASN A 4 -52.68 62.89 -75.39
C ASN A 4 -51.37 63.51 -74.85
N ILE A 5 -50.40 62.71 -74.36
CA ILE A 5 -49.23 62.04 -75.02
C ILE A 5 -47.99 62.96 -75.12
N ALA A 6 -46.88 62.52 -74.46
CA ALA A 6 -45.42 62.62 -74.77
C ALA A 6 -44.83 63.99 -75.23
N SER A 7 -43.61 64.44 -74.92
CA SER A 7 -42.42 63.97 -74.20
C SER A 7 -41.35 65.11 -74.23
N ILE A 8 -40.38 65.09 -73.30
CA ILE A 8 -39.04 65.75 -73.32
C ILE A 8 -38.94 67.24 -72.86
N PHE A 9 -38.25 67.49 -71.72
CA PHE A 9 -36.96 68.23 -71.66
C PHE A 9 -36.33 68.23 -70.23
N PHE A 10 -35.04 67.91 -70.21
CA PHE A 10 -33.97 68.10 -69.21
C PHE A 10 -34.14 69.12 -68.06
N LEU A 11 -33.66 68.81 -66.83
CA LEU A 11 -32.32 69.20 -66.29
C LEU A 11 -32.14 68.82 -64.79
N THR A 12 -30.98 68.24 -64.47
CA THR A 12 -30.20 68.29 -63.20
C THR A 12 -30.81 67.79 -61.87
N PHE A 13 -30.29 66.66 -61.39
CA PHE A 13 -30.07 66.45 -59.95
C PHE A 13 -28.77 65.67 -59.71
N THR A 14 -27.96 66.20 -58.81
CA THR A 14 -26.61 65.77 -58.44
C THR A 14 -26.59 64.38 -57.81
N LEU A 15 -25.66 63.53 -58.27
CA LEU A 15 -25.33 62.24 -57.67
C LEU A 15 -24.71 62.43 -56.26
N PHE A 16 -25.37 61.90 -55.25
CA PHE A 16 -24.74 61.40 -54.03
C PHE A 16 -25.25 59.98 -53.79
N CYS A 17 -24.66 59.00 -54.49
CA CYS A 17 -24.89 57.59 -54.22
C CYS A 17 -23.74 57.09 -53.34
N LYS A 18 -23.97 57.07 -52.02
CA LYS A 18 -23.16 56.27 -51.10
C LYS A 18 -23.40 54.81 -51.47
N SER A 19 -22.44 54.22 -52.17
CA SER A 19 -22.33 52.77 -52.31
C SER A 19 -22.29 52.13 -50.92
N SER A 20 -23.31 51.35 -50.62
CA SER A 20 -23.32 50.38 -49.53
C SER A 20 -22.17 49.38 -49.75
N LEU A 21 -21.04 49.61 -49.10
CA LEU A 21 -20.04 48.57 -48.88
C LEU A 21 -20.63 47.62 -47.84
N LEU A 22 -20.90 46.39 -48.26
CA LEU A 22 -21.02 45.24 -47.39
C LEU A 22 -19.70 45.14 -46.61
N ASN A 23 -19.67 45.63 -45.37
CA ASN A 23 -18.67 45.21 -44.41
C ASN A 23 -18.96 43.73 -44.12
N GLY A 24 -18.26 42.84 -44.81
CA GLY A 24 -17.99 41.53 -44.23
C GLY A 24 -17.31 41.79 -42.88
N GLN A 25 -17.83 41.22 -41.80
CA GLN A 25 -17.00 41.04 -40.62
C GLN A 25 -15.84 40.17 -41.07
N GLU A 26 -14.63 40.73 -41.15
CA GLU A 26 -13.44 39.91 -41.12
C GLU A 26 -13.51 39.14 -39.80
N ASN A 27 -13.79 37.84 -39.86
CA ASN A 27 -13.50 36.94 -38.75
C ASN A 27 -11.98 37.01 -38.57
N SER A 28 -11.52 37.91 -37.70
CA SER A 28 -10.12 38.01 -37.34
C SER A 28 -9.79 36.82 -36.44
N PHE A 29 -9.41 35.70 -37.05
CA PHE A 29 -8.89 34.56 -36.31
C PHE A 29 -7.67 35.00 -35.49
N PRO A 30 -7.50 34.50 -34.25
CA PRO A 30 -6.30 34.79 -33.48
C PRO A 30 -5.06 34.30 -34.24
N ASN A 31 -3.96 35.04 -34.14
CA ASN A 31 -2.69 34.61 -34.69
C ASN A 31 -2.29 33.26 -34.09
N PRO A 32 -1.69 32.34 -34.87
CA PRO A 32 -1.27 31.05 -34.35
C PRO A 32 -0.10 31.20 -33.35
N PRO A 33 0.00 30.30 -32.35
CA PRO A 33 1.24 30.14 -31.60
C PRO A 33 2.36 29.70 -32.56
N SER A 34 3.60 30.06 -32.23
CA SER A 34 4.76 29.76 -33.08
C SER A 34 5.72 28.80 -32.39
N GLN A 35 6.49 28.04 -33.17
CA GLN A 35 7.52 27.08 -32.71
C GLN A 35 7.10 26.18 -31.54
N ILE A 36 6.51 25.02 -31.83
CA ILE A 36 6.28 23.97 -30.82
C ILE A 36 7.49 23.02 -30.73
N THR A 37 7.96 22.80 -29.51
CA THR A 37 8.97 21.80 -29.18
C THR A 37 8.40 20.80 -28.20
N ALA A 38 8.69 19.52 -28.43
CA ALA A 38 8.33 18.43 -27.55
C ALA A 38 9.61 17.72 -27.11
N SER A 39 9.77 17.53 -25.80
CA SER A 39 10.90 16.83 -25.21
C SER A 39 10.43 15.83 -24.17
N ASP A 40 11.15 14.72 -24.02
CA ASP A 40 10.88 13.74 -22.97
C ASP A 40 10.99 14.38 -21.58
N HIS A 41 10.11 14.01 -20.65
CA HIS A 41 10.15 14.56 -19.30
C HIS A 41 11.28 13.89 -18.51
N PRO A 42 12.21 14.65 -17.90
CA PRO A 42 13.29 14.06 -17.15
C PRO A 42 12.79 13.38 -15.87
N TRP A 43 13.47 12.31 -15.45
CA TRP A 43 13.25 11.56 -14.21
C TRP A 43 11.81 11.06 -14.04
N ASP A 44 11.24 10.44 -15.07
CA ASP A 44 9.92 9.83 -15.00
C ASP A 44 9.91 8.34 -15.39
N HIS A 45 8.72 7.74 -15.38
CA HIS A 45 8.52 6.34 -15.76
C HIS A 45 8.41 6.13 -17.28
N GLY A 46 8.69 7.17 -18.07
CA GLY A 46 8.41 7.23 -19.50
C GLY A 46 6.92 7.28 -19.79
N GLU A 47 6.19 8.16 -19.09
CA GLU A 47 4.76 8.38 -19.29
C GLU A 47 4.43 9.84 -19.57
N LYS A 48 5.44 10.72 -19.58
CA LYS A 48 5.26 12.18 -19.68
C LYS A 48 6.11 12.78 -20.79
N ILE A 49 5.56 13.78 -21.47
CA ILE A 49 6.27 14.60 -22.46
C ILE A 49 6.01 16.07 -22.15
N ASP A 50 7.08 16.87 -22.14
CA ASP A 50 7.02 18.31 -21.96
C ASP A 50 6.88 19.01 -23.32
N LEU A 51 5.81 19.79 -23.45
CA LEU A 51 5.56 20.66 -24.59
C LEU A 51 5.92 22.09 -24.21
N ASN A 52 6.64 22.77 -25.09
CA ASN A 52 6.88 24.21 -25.02
C ASN A 52 6.53 24.84 -26.36
N TRP A 53 5.90 26.01 -26.34
CA TRP A 53 5.61 26.78 -27.55
C TRP A 53 5.80 28.27 -27.31
N ILE A 54 5.96 29.04 -28.37
CA ILE A 54 5.94 30.50 -28.30
C ILE A 54 4.49 30.95 -28.40
N LEU A 55 4.08 31.80 -27.45
CA LEU A 55 2.73 32.37 -27.36
C LEU A 55 2.32 33.06 -28.67
N SER A 56 1.02 33.12 -28.92
CA SER A 56 0.45 33.90 -30.01
C SER A 56 0.77 35.39 -29.84
N ALA A 57 0.92 36.11 -30.95
CA ALA A 57 1.02 37.57 -30.93
C ALA A 57 -0.22 38.24 -30.30
N ASP A 58 -1.38 37.56 -30.32
CA ASP A 58 -2.64 38.05 -29.77
C ASP A 58 -2.96 37.46 -28.38
N ASP A 59 -1.98 36.85 -27.70
CA ASP A 59 -2.16 36.15 -26.42
C ASP A 59 -2.88 36.99 -25.36
N GLN A 60 -2.56 38.28 -25.26
CA GLN A 60 -3.18 39.20 -24.31
C GLN A 60 -4.35 40.02 -24.92
N ILE A 61 -4.69 39.78 -26.18
CA ILE A 61 -5.63 40.61 -26.95
C ILE A 61 -6.90 39.85 -27.25
N SER A 62 -6.80 38.68 -27.91
CA SER A 62 -7.96 37.93 -28.38
C SER A 62 -7.95 36.46 -27.95
N VAL A 63 -6.82 35.91 -27.52
CA VAL A 63 -6.73 34.51 -27.09
C VAL A 63 -7.35 34.31 -25.72
N LYS A 64 -8.31 33.40 -25.62
CA LYS A 64 -8.91 32.98 -24.36
C LYS A 64 -8.29 31.70 -23.81
N ILE A 65 -7.95 30.75 -24.68
CA ILE A 65 -7.36 29.47 -24.31
C ILE A 65 -6.44 28.97 -25.43
N TYR A 66 -5.47 28.15 -25.07
CA TYR A 66 -4.82 27.24 -26.02
C TYR A 66 -5.38 25.84 -25.84
N SER A 67 -5.82 25.21 -26.93
CA SER A 67 -6.28 23.83 -26.96
C SER A 67 -5.19 22.91 -27.48
N ILE A 68 -4.84 21.89 -26.69
CA ILE A 68 -3.78 20.93 -27.00
C ILE A 68 -4.40 19.59 -27.40
N TYR A 69 -3.86 19.00 -28.46
CA TYR A 69 -4.24 17.70 -28.98
C TYR A 69 -3.02 16.82 -29.19
N LYS A 70 -3.22 15.49 -29.15
CA LYS A 70 -2.22 14.49 -29.53
C LYS A 70 -2.76 13.59 -30.63
N SER A 71 -1.90 13.14 -31.54
CA SER A 71 -2.16 12.01 -32.42
C SER A 71 -1.06 10.97 -32.25
N VAL A 72 -1.37 9.72 -32.59
CA VAL A 72 -0.40 8.62 -32.62
C VAL A 72 0.20 8.53 -34.02
N ASP A 73 1.47 8.13 -34.13
CA ASP A 73 2.17 8.00 -35.42
C ASP A 73 1.51 6.99 -36.38
N SER A 74 0.76 6.03 -35.84
CA SER A 74 -0.04 5.08 -36.62
C SER A 74 -1.27 5.73 -37.31
N ASP A 75 -1.73 6.89 -36.84
CA ASP A 75 -2.84 7.67 -37.43
C ASP A 75 -2.61 9.18 -37.18
N PRO A 76 -1.67 9.80 -37.91
CA PRO A 76 -1.18 11.15 -37.60
C PRO A 76 -2.24 12.25 -37.81
N ASP A 77 -3.27 11.98 -38.60
CA ASP A 77 -4.37 12.91 -38.87
C ASP A 77 -5.47 12.89 -37.79
N SER A 78 -5.48 11.85 -36.94
CA SER A 78 -6.48 11.66 -35.88
C SER A 78 -6.02 12.25 -34.55
N PHE A 79 -6.34 13.53 -34.36
CA PHE A 79 -5.98 14.27 -33.15
C PHE A 79 -7.05 14.14 -32.05
N ILE A 80 -6.63 13.59 -30.92
CA ILE A 80 -7.41 13.46 -29.68
C ILE A 80 -7.12 14.66 -28.78
N PHE A 81 -8.17 15.26 -28.24
CA PHE A 81 -8.06 16.38 -27.31
C PHE A 81 -7.41 15.96 -25.98
N ILE A 82 -6.44 16.75 -25.49
CA ILE A 82 -5.77 16.53 -24.21
C ILE A 82 -6.31 17.47 -23.14
N GLY A 83 -6.35 18.78 -23.43
CA GLY A 83 -6.69 19.80 -22.45
C GLY A 83 -6.55 21.22 -22.97
N ASN A 84 -6.96 22.17 -22.14
CA ASN A 84 -6.85 23.60 -22.40
C ASN A 84 -5.92 24.25 -21.38
N VAL A 85 -5.15 25.24 -21.81
CA VAL A 85 -4.37 26.12 -20.93
C VAL A 85 -4.77 27.57 -21.11
N ASN A 86 -4.62 28.35 -20.05
CA ASN A 86 -4.97 29.77 -20.04
C ASN A 86 -3.96 30.59 -20.86
N PRO A 87 -4.31 31.83 -21.24
CA PRO A 87 -3.39 32.75 -21.91
C PRO A 87 -2.17 33.03 -21.02
N GLY A 88 -1.03 33.28 -21.64
CA GLY A 88 0.25 33.47 -20.95
C GLY A 88 0.97 32.18 -20.52
N VAL A 89 0.32 31.01 -20.62
CA VAL A 89 0.96 29.71 -20.38
C VAL A 89 1.58 29.20 -21.68
N PHE A 90 2.89 28.93 -21.65
CA PHE A 90 3.69 28.56 -22.82
C PHE A 90 4.23 27.12 -22.76
N SER A 91 3.88 26.37 -21.72
CA SER A 91 4.32 24.99 -21.53
C SER A 91 3.23 24.10 -20.93
N LEU A 92 3.28 22.81 -21.25
CA LEU A 92 2.39 21.79 -20.71
C LEU A 92 3.08 20.44 -20.68
N THR A 93 3.05 19.76 -19.53
CA THR A 93 3.43 18.34 -19.42
C THR A 93 2.23 17.47 -19.73
N VAL A 94 2.31 16.67 -20.79
CA VAL A 94 1.28 15.68 -21.15
C VAL A 94 1.59 14.38 -20.44
N GLU A 95 0.65 13.89 -19.64
CA GLU A 95 0.80 12.65 -18.86
C GLU A 95 0.04 11.46 -19.47
N LYS A 96 0.27 10.25 -18.92
CA LYS A 96 -0.41 8.99 -19.29
C LYS A 96 -0.21 8.61 -20.75
N LEU A 97 1.02 8.75 -21.23
CA LEU A 97 1.43 8.34 -22.57
C LEU A 97 1.94 6.89 -22.57
N ASP A 98 1.70 6.17 -23.67
CA ASP A 98 2.25 4.82 -23.86
C ASP A 98 3.65 4.92 -24.46
N ARG A 99 4.59 4.25 -23.82
CA ARG A 99 6.01 4.22 -24.19
C ARG A 99 6.31 3.48 -25.49
N LYS A 100 5.36 2.68 -25.99
CA LYS A 100 5.50 1.95 -27.26
C LYS A 100 5.03 2.76 -28.46
N GLU A 101 4.33 3.86 -28.21
CA GLU A 101 3.76 4.71 -29.25
C GLU A 101 4.59 5.99 -29.41
N SER A 102 4.56 6.55 -30.61
CA SER A 102 5.14 7.87 -30.90
C SER A 102 4.00 8.86 -31.11
N TYR A 103 4.14 10.06 -30.56
CA TYR A 103 3.07 11.06 -30.55
C TYR A 103 3.44 12.31 -31.34
N PHE A 104 2.47 12.85 -32.08
CA PHE A 104 2.49 14.21 -32.58
C PHE A 104 1.60 15.08 -31.69
N PHE A 105 2.01 16.33 -31.48
CA PHE A 105 1.25 17.28 -30.69
C PHE A 105 0.83 18.47 -31.53
N LYS A 106 -0.38 18.95 -31.27
CA LYS A 106 -0.99 20.08 -31.96
C LYS A 106 -1.51 21.09 -30.94
N VAL A 107 -1.17 22.36 -31.13
CA VAL A 107 -1.64 23.48 -30.30
C VAL A 107 -2.40 24.48 -31.16
N ILE A 108 -3.54 24.94 -30.67
CA ILE A 108 -4.43 25.88 -31.36
C ILE A 108 -4.78 27.01 -30.37
N ALA A 109 -4.67 28.27 -30.79
CA ALA A 109 -5.19 29.40 -30.01
C ALA A 109 -6.68 29.60 -30.34
N VAL A 110 -7.51 29.79 -29.33
CA VAL A 110 -8.97 29.97 -29.48
C VAL A 110 -9.40 31.25 -28.79
N ASP A 111 -10.21 32.06 -29.48
CA ASP A 111 -10.74 33.33 -28.95
C ASP A 111 -12.01 33.16 -28.09
N GLU A 112 -12.57 34.27 -27.59
CA GLU A 112 -13.80 34.25 -26.80
C GLU A 112 -15.05 33.79 -27.58
N GLN A 113 -15.03 33.92 -28.90
CA GLN A 113 -16.13 33.58 -29.80
C GLN A 113 -16.03 32.12 -30.30
N GLY A 114 -14.96 31.41 -29.93
CA GLY A 114 -14.69 30.03 -30.34
C GLY A 114 -13.98 29.92 -31.70
N ASN A 115 -13.50 31.01 -32.28
CA ASN A 115 -12.71 30.97 -33.50
C ASN A 115 -11.30 30.47 -33.20
N ALA A 116 -10.86 29.48 -33.97
CA ALA A 116 -9.56 28.83 -33.83
C ALA A 116 -8.52 29.40 -34.80
N SER A 117 -7.29 29.57 -34.34
CA SER A 117 -6.13 29.88 -35.18
C SER A 117 -5.79 28.71 -36.11
N VAL A 118 -4.89 28.96 -37.07
CA VAL A 118 -4.18 27.86 -37.74
C VAL A 118 -3.44 27.02 -36.69
N PRO A 119 -3.52 25.68 -36.73
CA PRO A 119 -2.82 24.82 -35.77
C PRO A 119 -1.31 24.85 -36.01
N ILE A 120 -0.53 24.74 -34.94
CA ILE A 120 0.88 24.35 -35.00
C ILE A 120 1.02 22.88 -34.58
N VAL A 121 1.80 22.11 -35.34
CA VAL A 121 2.04 20.67 -35.11
C VAL A 121 3.54 20.42 -34.94
N THR A 122 3.91 19.46 -34.11
CA THR A 122 5.31 19.01 -33.96
C THR A 122 5.86 18.46 -35.29
N LEU A 123 7.13 18.76 -35.58
CA LEU A 123 7.78 18.36 -36.83
C LEU A 123 8.10 16.86 -36.90
N SER A 124 8.26 16.21 -35.76
CA SER A 124 8.56 14.79 -35.63
C SER A 124 7.74 14.18 -34.49
N ALA A 125 7.43 12.90 -34.61
CA ALA A 125 6.85 12.13 -33.53
C ALA A 125 7.89 11.92 -32.42
N ILE A 126 7.43 11.93 -31.16
CA ILE A 126 8.27 11.67 -29.99
C ILE A 126 7.61 10.62 -29.11
N SER A 127 8.40 9.70 -28.57
CA SER A 127 7.96 8.72 -27.58
C SER A 127 8.56 9.08 -26.23
N PRO A 128 7.80 8.92 -25.13
CA PRO A 128 8.38 9.09 -23.81
C PRO A 128 9.38 7.97 -23.55
N THR A 129 10.45 8.22 -22.80
CA THR A 129 11.46 7.19 -22.49
C THR A 129 11.50 6.90 -21.01
N ARG A 130 11.65 5.62 -20.64
CA ARG A 130 11.68 5.24 -19.23
C ARG A 130 13.10 5.38 -18.72
N GLU A 131 13.25 6.24 -17.73
CA GLU A 131 14.49 6.35 -16.99
C GLU A 131 14.54 5.33 -15.85
N TRP A 132 15.74 5.12 -15.31
CA TRP A 132 15.96 4.23 -14.18
C TRP A 132 15.43 4.81 -12.86
N PHE A 133 15.27 6.13 -12.79
CA PHE A 133 14.93 6.84 -11.57
C PHE A 133 13.78 7.82 -11.81
N ASP A 134 12.74 7.70 -10.98
CA ASP A 134 11.61 8.63 -10.94
C ASP A 134 11.90 9.71 -9.87
N GLY A 135 12.13 10.94 -10.32
CA GLY A 135 12.46 12.08 -9.47
C GLY A 135 11.33 12.41 -8.48
N GLY A 136 10.08 12.13 -8.87
CA GLY A 136 8.92 12.27 -8.01
C GLY A 136 8.95 11.35 -6.79
N ARG A 137 9.71 10.25 -6.84
CA ARG A 137 9.85 9.25 -5.76
C ARG A 137 11.17 9.36 -5.00
N PHE A 138 11.94 10.41 -5.21
CA PHE A 138 13.22 10.60 -4.53
C PHE A 138 13.14 10.49 -2.99
N PRO A 139 12.13 11.05 -2.31
CA PRO A 139 11.99 10.86 -0.85
C PRO A 139 11.83 9.40 -0.43
N LEU A 140 11.13 8.57 -1.22
CA LEU A 140 10.96 7.15 -0.95
C LEU A 140 12.30 6.39 -1.05
N PHE A 141 13.15 6.77 -1.99
CA PHE A 141 14.51 6.21 -2.10
C PHE A 141 15.34 6.51 -0.84
N ILE A 142 15.28 7.75 -0.33
CA ILE A 142 15.97 8.13 0.91
C ILE A 142 15.43 7.34 2.11
N ILE A 143 14.10 7.23 2.25
CA ILE A 143 13.46 6.42 3.30
C ILE A 143 13.92 4.96 3.22
N THR A 144 13.98 4.40 2.00
CA THR A 144 14.43 3.02 1.77
C THR A 144 15.89 2.82 2.20
N ILE A 145 16.78 3.76 1.87
CA ILE A 145 18.18 3.72 2.33
C ILE A 145 18.27 3.77 3.85
N ILE A 146 17.50 4.67 4.49
CA ILE A 146 17.48 4.80 5.94
C ILE A 146 16.97 3.51 6.59
N PHE A 147 15.92 2.91 6.04
CA PHE A 147 15.36 1.66 6.53
C PHE A 147 16.33 0.49 6.39
N CYS A 148 16.87 0.25 5.19
CA CYS A 148 17.85 -0.81 4.94
C CYS A 148 19.12 -0.60 5.77
N GLY A 149 19.62 0.64 5.83
CA GLY A 149 20.77 1.02 6.63
C GLY A 149 20.55 0.77 8.12
N SER A 150 19.35 1.09 8.64
CA SER A 150 18.94 0.79 10.01
C SER A 150 18.98 -0.70 10.30
N VAL A 151 18.35 -1.53 9.46
CA VAL A 151 18.33 -2.99 9.64
C VAL A 151 19.75 -3.56 9.65
N ILE A 152 20.59 -3.19 8.68
CA ILE A 152 21.98 -3.64 8.60
C ILE A 152 22.78 -3.18 9.83
N TYR A 153 22.61 -1.92 10.24
CA TYR A 153 23.28 -1.37 11.41
C TYR A 153 22.93 -2.15 12.69
N TRP A 154 21.65 -2.43 12.92
CA TRP A 154 21.22 -3.16 14.11
C TRP A 154 21.61 -4.63 14.11
N ILE A 155 21.64 -5.29 12.95
CA ILE A 155 22.18 -6.65 12.80
C ILE A 155 23.68 -6.66 13.14
N TYR A 156 24.46 -5.74 12.56
CA TYR A 156 25.90 -5.65 12.86
C TYR A 156 26.14 -5.38 14.35
N ARG A 157 25.34 -4.50 14.95
CA ARG A 157 25.40 -4.20 16.37
C ARG A 157 25.04 -5.41 17.24
N ALA A 158 24.02 -6.19 16.86
CA ALA A 158 23.66 -7.42 17.56
C ALA A 158 24.80 -8.45 17.51
N ARG A 159 25.41 -8.63 16.32
CA ARG A 159 26.55 -9.53 16.11
C ARG A 159 27.78 -9.14 16.93
N SER A 160 27.96 -7.85 17.22
CA SER A 160 29.08 -7.36 18.02
C SER A 160 29.02 -7.75 19.51
N GLY A 161 27.97 -8.46 19.94
CA GLY A 161 27.81 -8.94 21.32
C GLY A 161 27.29 -7.88 22.30
N LEU A 162 26.95 -6.68 21.81
CA LEU A 162 26.25 -5.68 22.60
C LEU A 162 24.80 -6.13 22.84
N PRO A 163 24.35 -6.28 24.09
CA PRO A 163 23.01 -6.74 24.38
C PRO A 163 21.98 -5.74 23.84
N LEU A 164 21.11 -6.18 22.94
CA LEU A 164 20.00 -5.39 22.45
C LEU A 164 18.85 -5.46 23.47
N GLN A 165 18.41 -4.30 23.96
CA GLN A 165 17.21 -4.21 24.78
C GLN A 165 15.97 -4.28 23.87
N ILE A 166 15.30 -5.42 23.89
CA ILE A 166 14.04 -5.68 23.21
C ILE A 166 12.91 -5.68 24.25
N ARG A 167 11.75 -5.16 23.86
CA ARG A 167 10.56 -5.17 24.72
C ARG A 167 10.17 -6.62 25.02
N LYS A 168 9.96 -6.92 26.29
CA LYS A 168 9.44 -8.22 26.73
C LYS A 168 8.03 -8.43 26.19
N ILE A 169 7.75 -9.64 25.72
CA ILE A 169 6.45 -10.04 25.19
C ILE A 169 5.73 -10.83 26.28
N ALA A 170 4.67 -10.26 26.85
CA ALA A 170 4.00 -10.82 28.03
C ALA A 170 3.53 -12.27 27.82
N GLY A 171 2.94 -12.60 26.66
CA GLY A 171 2.50 -13.97 26.37
C GLY A 171 3.64 -14.98 26.27
N LEU A 172 4.88 -14.53 26.02
CA LEU A 172 6.04 -15.42 25.97
C LEU A 172 6.63 -15.67 27.36
N GLU A 173 6.56 -14.68 28.26
CA GLU A 173 6.95 -14.85 29.67
C GLU A 173 5.95 -15.75 30.43
N ALA A 174 4.67 -15.72 30.02
CA ALA A 174 3.64 -16.59 30.57
C ALA A 174 3.84 -18.09 30.26
N VAL A 175 4.72 -18.44 29.32
CA VAL A 175 5.00 -19.85 28.98
C VAL A 175 5.58 -20.59 30.18
N ASP A 176 6.56 -20.00 30.87
CA ASP A 176 7.22 -20.64 32.01
C ASP A 176 6.23 -20.86 33.16
N GLU A 177 5.35 -19.87 33.42
CA GLU A 177 4.27 -19.96 34.41
C GLU A 177 3.25 -21.05 34.04
N ALA A 178 2.79 -21.06 32.79
CA ALA A 178 1.78 -22.00 32.32
C ALA A 178 2.27 -23.46 32.38
N VAL A 179 3.54 -23.70 32.00
CA VAL A 179 4.16 -25.02 32.12
C VAL A 179 4.35 -25.41 33.59
N GLY A 180 4.84 -24.49 34.43
CA GLY A 180 5.01 -24.73 35.87
C GLY A 180 3.70 -25.13 36.54
N ARG A 181 2.62 -24.39 36.26
CA ARG A 181 1.27 -24.71 36.75
C ARG A 181 0.79 -26.09 36.28
N ALA A 182 1.03 -26.45 35.01
CA ALA A 182 0.65 -27.76 34.51
C ALA A 182 1.39 -28.90 35.22
N THR A 183 2.69 -28.72 35.48
CA THR A 183 3.50 -29.65 36.28
C THR A 183 2.97 -29.77 37.71
N GLU A 184 2.72 -28.64 38.39
CA GLU A 184 2.23 -28.62 39.77
C GLU A 184 0.86 -29.29 39.92
N MET A 185 -0.02 -29.11 38.93
CA MET A 185 -1.35 -29.73 38.91
C MET A 185 -1.33 -31.20 38.44
N GLY A 186 -0.22 -31.68 37.89
CA GLY A 186 -0.11 -33.03 37.30
C GLY A 186 -1.01 -33.25 36.09
N ARG A 187 -1.36 -32.18 35.36
CA ARG A 187 -2.25 -32.20 34.20
C ARG A 187 -1.49 -31.88 32.91
N SER A 188 -2.06 -32.27 31.77
CA SER A 188 -1.42 -32.04 30.47
C SER A 188 -1.45 -30.57 30.06
N ILE A 189 -0.52 -30.23 29.16
CA ILE A 189 -0.50 -29.02 28.38
C ILE A 189 -1.08 -29.35 27.01
N LEU A 190 -2.08 -28.60 26.58
CA LEU A 190 -2.62 -28.67 25.23
C LEU A 190 -1.95 -27.61 24.36
N PHE A 191 -1.41 -28.01 23.21
CA PHE A 191 -0.85 -27.09 22.22
C PHE A 191 -1.51 -27.27 20.85
N ILE A 192 -2.05 -26.19 20.29
CA ILE A 192 -2.74 -26.17 19.00
C ILE A 192 -1.95 -25.30 18.03
N PRO A 193 -1.28 -25.87 17.00
CA PRO A 193 -0.44 -25.13 16.05
C PRO A 193 -1.25 -24.48 14.89
N GLY A 194 -2.43 -23.93 15.20
CA GLY A 194 -3.38 -23.45 14.18
C GLY A 194 -4.06 -24.57 13.39
N ILE A 195 -4.93 -24.19 12.44
CA ILE A 195 -5.69 -25.14 11.60
C ILE A 195 -5.22 -25.23 10.14
N GLN A 196 -4.23 -24.41 9.77
CA GLN A 196 -3.68 -24.30 8.41
C GLN A 196 -2.41 -25.14 8.25
N ASP A 197 -2.05 -25.41 6.99
CA ASP A 197 -0.90 -26.27 6.67
C ASP A 197 0.44 -25.53 6.77
N MET A 198 1.55 -26.22 6.47
CA MET A 198 2.92 -25.69 6.49
C MET A 198 3.19 -24.59 5.45
N ASN A 199 2.26 -24.34 4.53
CA ASN A 199 2.32 -23.20 3.62
C ASN A 199 1.91 -21.87 4.29
N GLU A 200 1.33 -21.93 5.48
CA GLU A 200 0.99 -20.76 6.29
C GLU A 200 2.15 -20.41 7.22
N ILE A 201 2.62 -19.16 7.12
CA ILE A 201 3.76 -18.65 7.88
C ILE A 201 3.46 -18.70 9.39
N GLN A 202 2.21 -18.47 9.78
CA GLN A 202 1.80 -18.55 11.18
C GLN A 202 1.95 -19.95 11.78
N THR A 203 1.72 -21.01 10.99
CA THR A 203 1.91 -22.39 11.45
C THR A 203 3.38 -22.65 11.77
N ILE A 204 4.30 -22.16 10.93
CA ILE A 204 5.75 -22.26 11.16
C ILE A 204 6.17 -21.49 12.42
N ALA A 205 5.64 -20.27 12.60
CA ALA A 205 5.86 -19.50 13.83
C ALA A 205 5.32 -20.23 15.07
N GLY A 206 4.14 -20.85 14.96
CA GLY A 206 3.54 -21.65 16.02
C GLY A 206 4.41 -22.85 16.43
N LEU A 207 4.99 -23.58 15.47
CA LEU A 207 5.93 -24.66 15.77
C LEU A 207 7.20 -24.16 16.46
N THR A 208 7.65 -22.94 16.17
CA THR A 208 8.78 -22.35 16.90
C THR A 208 8.45 -22.13 18.37
N VAL A 209 7.24 -21.68 18.68
CA VAL A 209 6.76 -21.56 20.07
C VAL A 209 6.58 -22.95 20.70
N LEU A 210 6.07 -23.94 19.95
CA LEU A 210 5.99 -25.34 20.42
C LEU A 210 7.34 -25.87 20.87
N SER A 211 8.42 -25.59 20.13
CA SER A 211 9.77 -26.01 20.51
C SER A 211 10.15 -25.54 21.92
N ARG A 212 9.84 -24.28 22.26
CA ARG A 212 10.09 -23.72 23.59
C ARG A 212 9.20 -24.38 24.64
N VAL A 213 7.89 -24.48 24.40
CA VAL A 213 6.94 -25.10 25.33
C VAL A 213 7.36 -26.55 25.61
N ALA A 214 7.70 -27.32 24.58
CA ALA A 214 8.14 -28.70 24.67
C ALA A 214 9.47 -28.82 25.44
N LYS A 215 10.43 -27.91 25.21
CA LYS A 215 11.70 -27.92 25.94
C LYS A 215 11.49 -27.70 27.43
N ILE A 216 10.73 -26.67 27.81
CA ILE A 216 10.43 -26.39 29.23
C ILE A 216 9.62 -27.55 29.82
N ALA A 217 8.60 -28.03 29.12
CA ALA A 217 7.81 -29.17 29.59
C ALA A 217 8.67 -30.41 29.82
N ALA A 218 9.66 -30.67 28.96
CA ALA A 218 10.62 -31.74 29.16
C ALA A 218 11.44 -31.52 30.45
N GLU A 219 11.96 -30.31 30.70
CA GLU A 219 12.71 -29.95 31.92
C GLU A 219 11.90 -30.16 33.20
N TYR A 220 10.61 -29.79 33.19
CA TYR A 220 9.71 -29.92 34.34
C TYR A 220 8.94 -31.25 34.40
N GLY A 221 9.06 -32.12 33.39
CA GLY A 221 8.35 -33.41 33.34
C GLY A 221 6.84 -33.30 33.06
N ALA A 222 6.40 -32.23 32.39
CA ALA A 222 5.01 -32.06 31.96
C ALA A 222 4.72 -32.79 30.64
N LYS A 223 3.47 -33.24 30.48
CA LYS A 223 2.98 -33.84 29.23
C LYS A 223 2.48 -32.76 28.28
N VAL A 224 2.99 -32.73 27.04
CA VAL A 224 2.51 -31.83 25.99
C VAL A 224 1.76 -32.64 24.94
N GLU A 225 0.47 -32.36 24.79
CA GLU A 225 -0.41 -32.98 23.82
C GLU A 225 -0.67 -32.01 22.66
N VAL A 226 -0.44 -32.47 21.44
CA VAL A 226 -0.45 -31.65 20.22
C VAL A 226 -1.34 -32.30 19.17
N PRO A 227 -2.68 -32.20 19.29
CA PRO A 227 -3.58 -32.63 18.24
C PRO A 227 -3.48 -31.65 17.06
N THR A 228 -3.45 -32.17 15.83
CA THR A 228 -3.29 -31.36 14.61
C THR A 228 -4.38 -31.67 13.59
N SER A 229 -4.76 -30.67 12.79
CA SER A 229 -5.71 -30.82 11.68
C SER A 229 -5.04 -31.12 10.34
N ARG A 230 -3.71 -31.13 10.27
CA ARG A 230 -2.92 -31.31 9.05
C ARG A 230 -1.80 -32.31 9.28
N SER A 231 -1.68 -33.31 8.41
CA SER A 231 -0.71 -34.39 8.55
C SER A 231 0.75 -33.92 8.44
N LEU A 232 1.04 -32.92 7.60
CA LEU A 232 2.39 -32.36 7.50
C LEU A 232 2.77 -31.59 8.76
N VAL A 233 1.81 -30.86 9.34
CA VAL A 233 2.00 -30.17 10.62
C VAL A 233 2.23 -31.17 11.75
N MET A 234 1.52 -32.30 11.78
CA MET A 234 1.78 -33.39 12.73
C MET A 234 3.24 -33.87 12.66
N THR A 235 3.74 -34.14 11.46
CA THR A 235 5.12 -34.62 11.26
C THR A 235 6.13 -33.58 11.73
N ALA A 236 5.96 -32.32 11.34
CA ALA A 236 6.84 -31.23 11.77
C ALA A 236 6.78 -30.99 13.29
N ALA A 237 5.59 -31.11 13.90
CA ALA A 237 5.41 -31.01 15.33
C ALA A 237 6.11 -32.16 16.08
N ARG A 238 6.07 -33.40 15.57
CA ARG A 238 6.80 -34.54 16.14
C ARG A 238 8.30 -34.29 16.15
N GLU A 239 8.86 -33.86 15.02
CA GLU A 239 10.28 -33.53 14.90
C GLU A 239 10.66 -32.39 15.86
N THR A 240 9.82 -31.36 15.95
CA THR A 240 10.01 -30.21 16.84
C THR A 240 10.05 -30.63 18.31
N VAL A 241 9.06 -31.42 18.76
CA VAL A 241 8.97 -31.90 20.14
C VAL A 241 10.12 -32.86 20.44
N GLN A 242 10.45 -33.77 19.54
CA GLN A 242 11.57 -34.70 19.70
C GLN A 242 12.91 -33.95 19.86
N ALA A 243 13.18 -32.97 19.00
CA ALA A 243 14.39 -32.15 19.09
C ALA A 243 14.46 -31.33 20.39
N ALA A 244 13.32 -30.81 20.85
CA ALA A 244 13.23 -30.08 22.11
C ALA A 244 13.53 -30.98 23.33
N PHE A 245 12.98 -32.19 23.37
CA PHE A 245 13.24 -33.18 24.42
C PHE A 245 14.70 -33.66 24.41
N LEU A 246 15.29 -33.87 23.22
CA LEU A 246 16.71 -34.19 23.08
C LEU A 246 17.60 -33.06 23.61
N THR A 247 17.27 -31.81 23.26
CA THR A 247 18.00 -30.62 23.72
C THR A 247 17.90 -30.43 25.24
N ALA A 248 16.77 -30.78 25.84
CA ALA A 248 16.57 -30.79 27.29
C ALA A 248 17.27 -31.97 28.00
N GLY A 249 17.89 -32.89 27.25
CA GLY A 249 18.57 -34.06 27.80
C GLY A 249 17.63 -35.15 28.33
N ARG A 250 16.37 -35.19 27.88
CA ARG A 250 15.35 -36.20 28.27
C ARG A 250 14.71 -36.91 27.07
N PRO A 251 15.49 -37.50 26.15
CA PRO A 251 14.94 -38.18 24.97
C PRO A 251 14.04 -39.38 25.31
N GLU A 252 14.25 -40.04 26.44
CA GLU A 252 13.43 -41.16 26.94
C GLU A 252 12.02 -40.75 27.37
N SER A 253 11.82 -39.46 27.67
CA SER A 253 10.52 -38.91 28.06
C SER A 253 9.67 -38.47 26.86
N TYR A 254 10.24 -38.49 25.64
CA TYR A 254 9.51 -38.17 24.42
C TYR A 254 8.50 -39.26 24.08
N ASN A 255 7.23 -38.86 23.86
CA ASN A 255 6.19 -39.75 23.39
C ASN A 255 5.54 -39.21 22.12
N GLN A 256 5.75 -39.91 21.01
CA GLN A 256 5.21 -39.53 19.70
C GLN A 256 3.67 -39.63 19.63
N ASP A 257 3.05 -40.49 20.45
CA ASP A 257 1.60 -40.68 20.46
C ASP A 257 0.84 -39.48 21.02
N LEU A 258 1.53 -38.56 21.71
CA LEU A 258 0.96 -37.28 22.16
C LEU A 258 0.88 -36.23 21.06
N VAL A 259 1.47 -36.49 19.89
CA VAL A 259 1.41 -35.61 18.71
C VAL A 259 0.73 -36.38 17.58
N TYR A 260 -0.52 -36.05 17.29
CA TYR A 260 -1.34 -36.86 16.40
C TYR A 260 -2.25 -36.02 15.50
N TYR A 261 -2.65 -36.63 14.38
CA TYR A 261 -3.61 -36.08 13.44
C TYR A 261 -5.01 -36.52 13.83
N VAL A 262 -5.98 -35.60 13.74
CA VAL A 262 -7.38 -35.88 14.05
C VAL A 262 -8.23 -35.92 12.78
N THR A 263 -8.38 -34.78 12.11
CA THR A 263 -9.14 -34.62 10.86
C THR A 263 -8.82 -33.25 10.25
N ASP A 264 -8.96 -33.15 8.94
CA ASP A 264 -8.79 -31.93 8.14
C ASP A 264 -10.07 -31.09 8.04
N GLU A 265 -11.21 -31.64 8.46
CA GLU A 265 -12.47 -30.91 8.58
C GLU A 265 -12.44 -30.03 9.84
N GLN A 266 -12.61 -28.73 9.64
CA GLN A 266 -12.38 -27.70 10.66
C GLN A 266 -13.21 -27.93 11.92
N PHE A 267 -14.53 -28.14 11.81
CA PHE A 267 -15.38 -28.24 13.00
C PHE A 267 -15.34 -29.62 13.64
N GLY A 268 -15.03 -30.67 12.87
CA GLY A 268 -14.73 -32.00 13.37
C GLY A 268 -13.46 -32.02 14.22
N TYR A 269 -12.43 -31.30 13.78
CA TYR A 269 -11.22 -31.08 14.57
C TYR A 269 -11.53 -30.37 15.89
N VAL A 270 -12.31 -29.28 15.83
CA VAL A 270 -12.67 -28.49 17.00
C VAL A 270 -13.53 -29.29 17.98
N ALA A 271 -14.54 -30.02 17.49
CA ALA A 271 -15.39 -30.85 18.32
C ALA A 271 -14.58 -31.95 19.05
N TYR A 272 -13.60 -32.54 18.37
CA TYR A 272 -12.68 -33.49 19.00
C TYR A 272 -11.88 -32.83 20.12
N VAL A 273 -11.24 -31.68 19.84
CA VAL A 273 -10.39 -30.95 20.80
C VAL A 273 -11.21 -30.49 21.99
N GLN A 274 -12.40 -29.92 21.79
CA GLN A 274 -13.31 -29.55 22.88
C GLN A 274 -13.69 -30.76 23.74
N GLY A 275 -14.06 -31.87 23.09
CA GLY A 275 -14.39 -33.11 23.78
C GLY A 275 -13.22 -33.61 24.63
N MET A 276 -11.99 -33.49 24.15
CA MET A 276 -10.78 -33.81 24.90
C MET A 276 -10.59 -32.84 26.07
N MET A 277 -10.72 -31.53 25.86
CA MET A 277 -10.56 -30.51 26.89
C MET A 277 -11.49 -30.73 28.09
N VAL A 278 -12.77 -31.06 27.85
CA VAL A 278 -13.72 -31.28 28.95
C VAL A 278 -13.48 -32.59 29.71
N ARG A 279 -12.87 -33.60 29.06
CA ARG A 279 -12.54 -34.90 29.68
C ARG A 279 -11.22 -34.83 30.45
N GLU A 280 -10.15 -34.43 29.78
CA GLU A 280 -8.78 -34.47 30.30
C GLU A 280 -8.44 -33.23 31.13
N LYS A 281 -9.15 -32.11 30.91
CA LYS A 281 -9.02 -30.84 31.63
C LYS A 281 -7.56 -30.37 31.70
N PRO A 282 -6.89 -30.13 30.55
CA PRO A 282 -5.52 -29.62 30.54
C PRO A 282 -5.36 -28.39 31.43
N ALA A 283 -4.22 -28.26 32.09
CA ALA A 283 -3.95 -27.12 32.98
C ALA A 283 -3.57 -25.86 32.21
N ALA A 284 -3.00 -26.03 31.01
CA ALA A 284 -2.59 -24.94 30.13
C ALA A 284 -2.99 -25.25 28.68
N CYS A 285 -3.47 -24.23 27.97
CA CYS A 285 -3.81 -24.29 26.56
C CYS A 285 -3.02 -23.23 25.79
N PHE A 286 -2.30 -23.67 24.76
CA PHE A 286 -1.58 -22.81 23.85
C PHE A 286 -2.24 -22.85 22.47
N TYR A 287 -2.64 -21.68 21.95
CA TYR A 287 -3.25 -21.54 20.63
C TYR A 287 -2.34 -20.70 19.74
N MET A 288 -1.47 -21.34 18.96
CA MET A 288 -0.38 -20.66 18.25
C MET A 288 -0.43 -20.94 16.75
N GLY A 289 -0.97 -20.02 15.96
CA GLY A 289 -1.06 -20.18 14.51
C GLY A 289 -2.19 -19.39 13.85
N ALA A 290 -2.57 -19.84 12.66
CA ALA A 290 -3.72 -19.31 11.95
C ALA A 290 -5.01 -19.98 12.43
N PHE A 291 -5.96 -19.16 12.88
CA PHE A 291 -7.28 -19.56 13.33
C PHE A 291 -8.37 -18.76 12.63
N PHE A 292 -9.59 -19.27 12.69
CA PHE A 292 -10.82 -18.63 12.21
C PHE A 292 -11.89 -18.68 13.31
N ALA A 293 -13.14 -19.01 12.96
CA ALA A 293 -14.29 -19.00 13.86
C ALA A 293 -14.12 -19.91 15.10
N GLU A 294 -13.25 -20.91 15.03
CA GLU A 294 -12.95 -21.83 16.12
C GLU A 294 -12.16 -21.20 17.27
N SER A 295 -11.51 -20.05 17.04
CA SER A 295 -10.72 -19.34 18.06
C SER A 295 -11.51 -19.12 19.35
N LEU A 296 -12.71 -18.54 19.24
CA LEU A 296 -13.58 -18.29 20.39
C LEU A 296 -14.08 -19.59 21.04
N ILE A 297 -14.41 -20.59 20.21
CA ILE A 297 -14.94 -21.87 20.68
C ILE A 297 -13.89 -22.59 21.55
N LEU A 298 -12.64 -22.65 21.06
CA LEU A 298 -11.54 -23.26 21.79
C LEU A 298 -11.23 -22.46 23.07
N ALA A 299 -11.13 -21.14 22.96
CA ALA A 299 -10.77 -20.28 24.09
C ALA A 299 -11.82 -20.28 25.22
N GLU A 300 -13.12 -20.24 24.89
CA GLU A 300 -14.18 -20.33 25.89
C GLU A 300 -14.21 -21.69 26.59
N THR A 301 -13.89 -22.75 25.85
CA THR A 301 -13.80 -24.11 26.41
C THR A 301 -12.62 -24.21 27.37
N GLY A 302 -11.48 -23.62 27.04
CA GLY A 302 -10.29 -23.59 27.90
C GLY A 302 -10.55 -22.79 29.18
N ASN A 303 -11.25 -21.66 29.06
CA ASN A 303 -11.68 -20.87 30.19
C ASN A 303 -12.63 -21.67 31.12
N THR A 304 -13.60 -22.38 30.54
CA THR A 304 -14.58 -23.20 31.28
C THR A 304 -13.92 -24.29 32.13
N ILE A 305 -12.81 -24.87 31.66
CA ILE A 305 -12.07 -25.90 32.42
C ILE A 305 -11.02 -25.31 33.38
N GLY A 306 -10.86 -23.98 33.40
CA GLY A 306 -9.89 -23.27 34.25
C GLY A 306 -8.44 -23.40 33.80
N ALA A 307 -8.21 -23.67 32.51
CA ALA A 307 -6.87 -23.71 31.93
C ALA A 307 -6.31 -22.29 31.80
N ILE A 308 -5.00 -22.13 32.05
CA ILE A 308 -4.32 -20.88 31.67
C ILE A 308 -4.16 -20.90 30.15
N GLN A 309 -4.46 -19.78 29.49
CA GLN A 309 -4.55 -19.72 28.04
C GLN A 309 -3.58 -18.68 27.48
N VAL A 310 -2.71 -19.14 26.59
CA VAL A 310 -1.79 -18.28 25.84
C VAL A 310 -2.06 -18.47 24.36
N ALA A 311 -2.52 -17.40 23.70
CA ALA A 311 -2.84 -17.41 22.29
C ALA A 311 -1.85 -16.55 21.48
N GLY A 312 -1.72 -16.85 20.19
CA GLY A 312 -0.93 -16.07 19.25
C GLY A 312 -1.43 -16.29 17.83
N THR A 313 -1.82 -15.20 17.17
CA THR A 313 -2.26 -15.21 15.78
C THR A 313 -1.97 -13.88 15.10
N ALA A 314 -1.76 -13.92 13.79
CA ALA A 314 -1.66 -12.75 12.94
C ALA A 314 -2.94 -12.53 12.11
N MET A 315 -4.01 -13.28 12.37
CA MET A 315 -5.30 -13.11 11.72
C MET A 315 -6.09 -11.94 12.35
N PRO A 316 -6.26 -10.79 11.67
CA PRO A 316 -6.87 -9.61 12.28
C PRO A 316 -8.30 -9.83 12.76
N ALA A 317 -9.04 -10.68 12.05
CA ALA A 317 -10.43 -10.99 12.36
C ALA A 317 -10.61 -11.82 13.65
N GLN A 318 -9.58 -12.57 14.08
CA GLN A 318 -9.68 -13.46 15.25
C GLN A 318 -9.00 -12.92 16.50
N LEU A 319 -8.11 -11.93 16.35
CA LEU A 319 -7.45 -11.28 17.48
C LEU A 319 -8.43 -10.82 18.58
N PRO A 320 -9.60 -10.22 18.28
CA PRO A 320 -10.54 -9.81 19.32
C PRO A 320 -11.04 -10.96 20.19
N PHE A 321 -11.20 -12.17 19.63
CA PHE A 321 -11.69 -13.33 20.38
C PHE A 321 -10.65 -13.83 21.38
N PHE A 322 -9.39 -13.96 20.95
CA PHE A 322 -8.32 -14.38 21.85
C PHE A 322 -8.01 -13.30 22.90
N VAL A 323 -8.00 -12.02 22.53
CA VAL A 323 -7.82 -10.93 23.49
C VAL A 323 -8.91 -10.91 24.55
N ALA A 324 -10.16 -11.26 24.19
CA ALA A 324 -11.27 -11.28 25.13
C ALA A 324 -11.33 -12.55 25.99
N ALA A 325 -10.90 -13.70 25.47
CA ALA A 325 -11.13 -15.01 26.09
C ALA A 325 -9.87 -15.71 26.65
N CYS A 326 -8.66 -15.24 26.34
CA CYS A 326 -7.41 -15.80 26.83
C CYS A 326 -6.69 -14.86 27.81
N ASP A 327 -5.90 -15.43 28.72
CA ASP A 327 -5.12 -14.66 29.71
C ASP A 327 -4.03 -13.81 29.03
N TYR A 328 -3.38 -14.38 28.01
CA TYR A 328 -2.35 -13.71 27.23
C TYR A 328 -2.55 -13.93 25.73
N THR A 329 -2.41 -12.86 24.95
CA THR A 329 -2.49 -12.93 23.48
C THR A 329 -1.33 -12.20 22.84
N LEU A 330 -0.60 -12.92 21.97
CA LEU A 330 0.43 -12.36 21.09
C LEU A 330 -0.24 -11.76 19.86
N ILE A 331 -0.04 -10.47 19.64
CA ILE A 331 -0.74 -9.71 18.61
C ILE A 331 0.15 -9.51 17.38
N GLY A 332 -0.21 -10.13 16.25
CA GLY A 332 0.39 -9.84 14.94
C GLY A 332 1.91 -10.00 14.94
N GLU A 333 2.64 -8.88 14.94
CA GLU A 333 4.11 -8.89 14.94
C GLU A 333 4.73 -9.58 16.16
N GLU A 334 4.08 -9.56 17.33
CA GLU A 334 4.61 -10.21 18.53
C GLU A 334 4.68 -11.73 18.33
N PHE A 335 3.73 -12.28 17.59
CA PHE A 335 3.70 -13.70 17.27
C PHE A 335 4.85 -14.09 16.32
N PHE A 336 5.14 -13.26 15.31
CA PHE A 336 6.28 -13.50 14.41
C PHE A 336 7.64 -13.21 15.06
N ALA A 337 7.69 -12.25 15.99
CA ALA A 337 8.89 -11.94 16.75
C ALA A 337 9.22 -13.00 17.83
N ALA A 338 8.28 -13.88 18.16
CA ALA A 338 8.49 -14.92 19.16
C ALA A 338 9.68 -15.82 18.82
N SER A 339 9.88 -16.17 17.54
CA SER A 339 11.03 -16.97 17.10
C SER A 339 12.37 -16.28 17.39
N ALA A 340 12.48 -15.00 17.05
CA ALA A 340 13.66 -14.18 17.32
C ALA A 340 13.95 -14.09 18.83
N TYR A 341 12.91 -13.88 19.63
CA TYR A 341 13.04 -13.79 21.08
C TYR A 341 13.47 -15.12 21.70
N LEU A 342 12.91 -16.25 21.21
CA LEU A 342 13.18 -17.58 21.73
C LEU A 342 14.55 -18.14 21.32
N SER A 343 14.95 -17.91 20.07
CA SER A 343 16.25 -18.36 19.54
C SER A 343 17.40 -17.54 20.10
N GLY A 344 17.15 -16.26 20.42
CA GLY A 344 18.19 -15.32 20.84
C GLY A 344 19.19 -15.00 19.73
N GLU A 345 18.88 -15.36 18.48
CA GLU A 345 19.81 -15.19 17.36
C GLU A 345 20.04 -13.70 17.06
N PRO A 346 21.31 -13.23 17.06
CA PRO A 346 21.62 -11.82 16.86
C PRO A 346 21.03 -11.22 15.59
N ASP A 347 20.97 -12.00 14.51
CA ASP A 347 20.45 -11.56 13.21
C ASP A 347 18.95 -11.28 13.27
N GLN A 348 18.19 -12.17 13.92
CA GLN A 348 16.74 -12.03 14.06
C GLN A 348 16.40 -10.88 15.03
N LEU A 349 17.12 -10.78 16.15
CA LEU A 349 16.97 -9.70 17.13
C LEU A 349 17.34 -8.32 16.54
N GLY A 350 18.42 -8.25 15.78
CA GLY A 350 18.86 -7.03 15.09
C GLY A 350 17.87 -6.57 14.02
N SER A 351 17.33 -7.52 13.24
CA SER A 351 16.27 -7.24 12.26
C SER A 351 15.02 -6.66 12.92
N LEU A 352 14.57 -7.24 14.04
CA LEU A 352 13.41 -6.75 14.79
C LEU A 352 13.60 -5.29 15.23
N LYS A 353 14.79 -4.94 15.75
CA LYS A 353 15.10 -3.57 16.16
C LYS A 353 15.21 -2.60 14.99
N GLY A 354 15.74 -3.06 13.86
CA GLY A 354 15.79 -2.29 12.62
C GLY A 354 14.41 -1.98 12.07
N GLN A 355 13.49 -2.94 12.14
CA GLN A 355 12.09 -2.77 11.71
C GLN A 355 11.33 -1.75 12.55
N ASP A 356 11.64 -1.61 13.84
CA ASP A 356 11.04 -0.57 14.69
C ASP A 356 11.30 0.85 14.16
N ILE A 357 12.45 1.09 13.52
CA ILE A 357 12.73 2.38 12.86
C ILE A 357 11.79 2.61 11.67
N GLY A 358 11.52 1.56 10.89
CA GLY A 358 10.52 1.62 9.82
C GLY A 358 9.14 2.03 10.34
N LYS A 359 8.71 1.44 11.47
CA LYS A 359 7.44 1.80 12.12
C LYS A 359 7.42 3.26 12.57
N ILE A 360 8.54 3.76 13.13
CA ILE A 360 8.66 5.17 13.52
C ILE A 360 8.54 6.10 12.31
N ILE A 361 9.18 5.76 11.18
CA ILE A 361 9.09 6.54 9.94
C ILE A 361 7.64 6.58 9.43
N VAL A 362 6.97 5.42 9.37
CA VAL A 362 5.57 5.33 8.94
C VAL A 362 4.66 6.11 9.88
N ALA A 363 4.82 5.97 11.20
CA ALA A 363 4.04 6.69 12.19
C ALA A 363 4.23 8.22 12.08
N ALA A 364 5.48 8.68 11.91
CA ALA A 364 5.78 10.09 11.67
C ALA A 364 5.14 10.59 10.37
N GLY A 365 5.20 9.81 9.30
CA GLY A 365 4.52 10.10 8.04
C GLY A 365 3.02 10.29 8.26
N ILE A 366 2.34 9.34 8.89
CA ILE A 366 0.90 9.43 9.19
C ILE A 366 0.59 10.70 9.98
N ILE A 367 1.34 11.00 11.04
CA ILE A 367 1.12 12.20 11.87
C ILE A 367 1.28 13.48 11.04
N ILE A 368 2.34 13.57 10.22
CA ILE A 368 2.59 14.73 9.34
C ILE A 368 1.45 14.87 8.32
N GLY A 369 1.04 13.78 7.68
CA GLY A 369 -0.05 13.78 6.69
C GLY A 369 -1.38 14.23 7.28
N VAL A 370 -1.75 13.71 8.45
CA VAL A 370 -2.96 14.14 9.18
C VAL A 370 -2.88 15.61 9.57
N THR A 371 -1.70 16.08 10.01
CA THR A 371 -1.48 17.48 10.38
C THR A 371 -1.65 18.40 9.18
N PHE A 372 -1.04 18.07 8.03
CA PHE A 372 -1.18 18.84 6.79
C PHE A 372 -2.62 18.88 6.28
N LEU A 373 -3.34 17.75 6.28
CA LEU A 373 -4.76 17.75 5.90
C LEU A 373 -5.60 18.65 6.82
N THR A 374 -5.35 18.58 8.13
CA THR A 374 -6.07 19.39 9.12
C THR A 374 -5.80 20.88 8.92
N LEU A 375 -4.51 21.26 8.80
CA LEU A 375 -4.12 22.66 8.57
C LEU A 375 -4.62 23.19 7.23
N GLY A 376 -4.55 22.40 6.17
CA GLY A 376 -5.06 22.77 4.84
C GLY A 376 -6.57 23.03 4.86
N THR A 377 -7.33 22.19 5.57
CA THR A 377 -8.77 22.35 5.73
C THR A 377 -9.11 23.61 6.54
N VAL A 378 -8.39 23.87 7.63
CA VAL A 378 -8.61 25.04 8.49
C VAL A 378 -8.22 26.36 7.80
N ALA A 379 -7.12 26.36 7.03
CA ALA A 379 -6.65 27.54 6.29
C ALA A 379 -7.57 27.94 5.12
N GLY A 380 -8.46 27.04 4.68
CA GLY A 380 -9.33 27.22 3.53
C GLY A 380 -8.69 26.63 2.26
N PRO A 381 -9.30 25.62 1.62
CA PRO A 381 -8.75 24.96 0.42
C PRO A 381 -8.50 25.90 -0.76
N GLU A 382 -9.30 26.98 -0.84
CA GLU A 382 -9.22 28.01 -1.88
C GLU A 382 -7.99 28.92 -1.72
N THR A 383 -7.34 28.93 -0.54
CA THR A 383 -6.16 29.74 -0.29
C THR A 383 -4.90 29.06 -0.81
N SER A 384 -3.90 29.83 -1.25
CA SER A 384 -2.61 29.30 -1.71
C SER A 384 -1.89 28.45 -0.65
N ILE A 385 -2.06 28.79 0.62
CA ILE A 385 -1.47 28.06 1.75
C ILE A 385 -2.25 26.78 2.02
N GLY A 386 -3.59 26.84 2.01
CA GLY A 386 -4.45 25.67 2.23
C GLY A 386 -4.29 24.61 1.16
N SER A 387 -4.26 25.02 -0.11
CA SER A 387 -4.02 24.11 -1.24
C SER A 387 -2.63 23.49 -1.22
N ALA A 388 -1.59 24.23 -0.82
CA ALA A 388 -0.24 23.71 -0.66
C ALA A 388 -0.16 22.61 0.41
N PHE A 389 -0.82 22.79 1.56
CA PHE A 389 -0.86 21.76 2.61
C PHE A 389 -1.61 20.51 2.16
N MET A 390 -2.74 20.66 1.45
CA MET A 390 -3.48 19.52 0.91
C MET A 390 -2.66 18.76 -0.14
N ALA A 391 -2.01 19.48 -1.06
CA ALA A 391 -1.13 18.86 -2.07
C ALA A 391 0.04 18.10 -1.42
N ALA A 392 0.65 18.65 -0.37
CA ALA A 392 1.71 17.97 0.37
C ALA A 392 1.22 16.68 1.05
N ALA A 393 0.01 16.68 1.59
CA ALA A 393 -0.59 15.48 2.18
C ALA A 393 -0.97 14.42 1.13
N GLU A 394 -1.50 14.84 -0.02
CA GLU A 394 -1.79 13.94 -1.13
C GLU A 394 -0.52 13.33 -1.72
N TYR A 395 0.55 14.11 -1.82
CA TYR A 395 1.86 13.61 -2.22
C TYR A 395 2.36 12.55 -1.23
N LEU A 396 2.33 12.83 0.07
CA LEU A 396 2.72 11.87 1.09
C LEU A 396 1.91 10.56 1.00
N LYS A 397 0.60 10.67 0.79
CA LYS A 397 -0.30 9.52 0.65
C LYS A 397 0.01 8.70 -0.61
N SER A 398 0.18 9.35 -1.76
CA SER A 398 0.28 8.69 -3.07
C SER A 398 1.69 8.21 -3.43
N VAL A 399 2.71 8.75 -2.76
CA VAL A 399 4.11 8.43 -3.07
C VAL A 399 4.81 7.67 -1.95
N ILE A 400 4.46 7.93 -0.68
CA ILE A 400 5.20 7.38 0.48
C ILE A 400 4.41 6.30 1.23
N LEU A 401 3.07 6.41 1.33
CA LEU A 401 2.24 5.54 2.18
C LEU A 401 1.42 4.48 1.43
N THR A 402 1.48 4.46 0.10
CA THR A 402 0.94 3.39 -0.78
C THR A 402 2.07 2.51 -1.27
#